data_AF-A0A7V4P8K9-F1
#
_entry.id   AF-A0A7V4P8K9-F1
#
_cell.length_a   1.000
_cell.length_b   1.000
_cell.length_c   1.000
_cell.angle_alpha   90.00
_cell.angle_beta   90.00
_cell.angle_gamma   90.00
#
_symmetry.space_group_name_H-M   'P 1'
#
loop_
_entity.id
_entity.type
_entity.pdbx_description
1 polymer ?
#
loop_
_entity_poly.entity_id
_entity_poly.type
_entity_poly.pdbx_seq_one_letter_code
_entity_poly.pdbx_strand_id
1 'polypeptide(L)'
;MEIIIAIVKLALLAAVVVGGLTVGAMVIGLAFLLHRVAFGQCKPGHQRGRWKWILVPLAILLLWFVTPAANRSGRRQPASVATQVQERTTADATKLRSAADKARQKAERQQKSMHELWEELNKPRIDLSNDQRHDAAGANRVAQQDMGLLGPATERLDGVAETVSTAARRMSDVGTLIGQVLVAMQRGDAPSPAPAAVAPSPGETGLAVAVAAEVAAPSPAPRPDWIDDPPKRVGNVWRQIIVAGDFATREECDREADRLLLEATANHLAELTGVPQYNENPLHVTLAPDAWVVRLRQMGLGLDYVRREIAKDEFEETVELSVGPMKRLYTLVEFSPSVDAELRQRWQRYLQEQRLAVVGVGAGSVLGLIGLAYGLLKVDTWTKGYYTKRLFLGVPAAIIGIILLLTWNEVIF
;
A
#
# COMPACT_ATOMS: atom_id res chain seq x y z
N MET A 1 -21.70 -0.04 23.95
CA MET A 1 -20.51 -0.06 23.06
C MET A 1 -19.85 1.32 22.92
N GLU A 2 -20.60 2.41 22.74
CA GLU A 2 -20.00 3.77 22.57
C GLU A 2 -19.23 4.27 23.81
N ILE A 3 -19.64 3.91 25.02
CA ILE A 3 -18.92 4.24 26.27
C ILE A 3 -17.54 3.55 26.34
N ILE A 4 -17.44 2.30 25.86
CA ILE A 4 -16.17 1.56 25.85
C ILE A 4 -15.20 2.18 24.83
N ILE A 5 -15.71 2.62 23.68
CA ILE A 5 -14.91 3.31 22.65
C ILE A 5 -14.42 4.67 23.18
N ALA A 6 -15.25 5.39 23.94
CA ALA A 6 -14.84 6.64 24.58
C ALA A 6 -13.75 6.42 25.64
N ILE A 7 -13.85 5.37 26.46
CA ILE A 7 -12.83 5.02 27.47
C ILE A 7 -11.51 4.60 26.81
N VAL A 8 -11.56 3.80 25.74
CA VAL A 8 -10.36 3.40 25.00
C VAL A 8 -9.71 4.59 24.31
N LYS A 9 -10.50 5.51 23.73
CA LYS A 9 -9.97 6.77 23.16
C LYS A 9 -9.34 7.65 24.23
N LEU A 10 -9.96 7.80 25.40
CA LEU A 10 -9.41 8.57 26.51
C LEU A 10 -8.12 7.94 27.06
N ALA A 11 -8.04 6.61 27.13
CA ALA A 11 -6.85 5.87 27.56
C ALA A 11 -5.70 5.95 26.54
N LEU A 12 -5.98 5.92 25.24
CA LEU A 12 -4.99 6.13 24.18
C LEU A 12 -4.48 7.58 24.15
N LEU A 13 -5.37 8.54 24.34
CA LEU A 13 -5.03 9.96 24.41
C LEU A 13 -4.21 10.25 25.68
N ALA A 14 -4.57 9.62 26.81
CA ALA A 14 -3.78 9.64 28.03
C ALA A 14 -2.43 8.94 27.84
N ALA A 15 -2.33 7.81 27.14
CA ALA A 15 -1.05 7.13 26.90
C ALA A 15 -0.10 7.93 25.99
N VAL A 16 -0.62 8.66 25.01
CA VAL A 16 0.17 9.56 24.14
C VAL A 16 0.59 10.83 24.88
N VAL A 17 -0.31 11.41 25.67
CA VAL A 17 -0.02 12.60 26.50
C VAL A 17 0.94 12.23 27.63
N VAL A 18 0.76 11.08 28.28
CA VAL A 18 1.66 10.54 29.32
C VAL A 18 2.97 10.09 28.70
N GLY A 19 3.02 9.52 27.49
CA GLY A 19 4.28 9.21 26.81
C GLY A 19 5.10 10.45 26.45
N GLY A 20 4.44 11.52 25.99
CA GLY A 20 5.09 12.81 25.79
C GLY A 20 5.50 13.51 27.09
N LEU A 21 4.66 13.42 28.13
CA LEU A 21 4.93 13.98 29.46
C LEU A 21 5.95 13.16 30.25
N THR A 22 6.07 11.85 30.07
CA THR A 22 7.08 11.02 30.76
C THR A 22 8.44 11.21 30.11
N VAL A 23 8.52 11.32 28.79
CA VAL A 23 9.76 11.70 28.10
C VAL A 23 10.13 13.15 28.45
N GLY A 24 9.17 14.07 28.45
CA GLY A 24 9.38 15.45 28.90
C GLY A 24 9.83 15.54 30.37
N ALA A 25 9.17 14.83 31.28
CA ALA A 25 9.50 14.78 32.70
C ALA A 25 10.80 14.02 32.97
N MET A 26 11.15 13.00 32.18
CA MET A 26 12.46 12.36 32.25
C MET A 26 13.57 13.31 31.79
N VAL A 27 13.36 14.07 30.70
CA VAL A 27 14.35 15.06 30.23
C VAL A 27 14.49 16.20 31.25
N ILE A 28 13.39 16.71 31.80
CA ILE A 28 13.40 17.74 32.86
C ILE A 28 14.02 17.19 34.15
N GLY A 29 13.67 15.96 34.55
CA GLY A 29 14.21 15.29 35.73
C GLY A 29 15.70 14.98 35.60
N LEU A 30 16.15 14.54 34.44
CA LEU A 30 17.57 14.33 34.12
C LEU A 30 18.32 15.67 34.10
N ALA A 31 17.75 16.72 33.53
CA ALA A 31 18.33 18.06 33.56
C ALA A 31 18.45 18.59 35.01
N PHE A 32 17.45 18.34 35.85
CA PHE A 32 17.45 18.73 37.27
C PHE A 32 18.46 17.92 38.09
N LEU A 33 18.57 16.60 37.83
CA LEU A 33 19.55 15.73 38.47
C LEU A 33 20.98 16.13 38.08
N LEU A 34 21.24 16.37 36.79
CA LEU A 34 22.53 16.86 36.29
C LEU A 34 22.87 18.23 36.87
N HIS A 35 21.89 19.13 36.99
CA HIS A 35 22.07 20.40 37.68
C HIS A 35 22.43 20.18 39.16
N ARG A 36 21.71 19.33 39.88
CA ARG A 36 21.97 19.09 41.32
C ARG A 36 23.34 18.44 41.56
N VAL A 37 23.75 17.50 40.71
CA VAL A 37 25.08 16.86 40.77
C VAL A 37 26.18 17.86 40.42
N ALA A 38 26.00 18.70 39.40
CA ALA A 38 26.97 19.73 39.01
C ALA A 38 27.13 20.84 40.07
N PHE A 39 26.07 21.18 40.80
CA PHE A 39 26.09 22.28 41.79
C PHE A 39 26.27 21.83 43.25
N GLY A 40 26.06 20.56 43.58
CA GLY A 40 26.14 20.05 44.97
C GLY A 40 27.55 19.88 45.53
N GLN A 41 28.59 19.88 44.68
CA GLN A 41 29.98 19.57 45.08
C GLN A 41 30.91 20.81 45.13
N CYS A 42 30.42 22.02 44.84
CA CYS A 42 31.27 23.21 44.75
C CYS A 42 31.27 24.02 46.05
N LYS A 43 32.40 24.02 46.76
CA LYS A 43 32.67 24.94 47.88
C LYS A 43 32.42 26.40 47.45
N PRO A 44 31.80 27.25 48.30
CA PRO A 44 31.53 28.64 47.98
C PRO A 44 32.84 29.41 47.87
N GLY A 45 33.33 29.65 46.66
CA GLY A 45 34.57 30.43 46.45
C GLY A 45 35.20 30.37 45.05
N HIS A 46 34.76 29.48 44.16
CA HIS A 46 35.33 29.38 42.82
C HIS A 46 34.30 29.57 41.70
N GLN A 47 34.73 30.30 40.67
CA GLN A 47 33.95 30.93 39.59
C GLN A 47 32.71 30.15 39.11
N ARG A 48 31.52 30.71 39.38
CA ARG A 48 30.20 30.20 38.96
C ARG A 48 29.77 30.62 37.54
N GLY A 49 30.65 31.23 36.74
CA GLY A 49 30.23 31.97 35.53
C GLY A 49 30.04 31.16 34.24
N ARG A 50 30.77 30.05 34.02
CA ARG A 50 30.87 29.47 32.66
C ARG A 50 29.98 28.25 32.37
N TRP A 51 29.47 27.56 33.38
CA TRP A 51 28.69 26.31 33.16
C TRP A 51 27.25 26.53 32.69
N LYS A 52 26.64 27.68 33.02
CA LYS A 52 25.27 28.02 32.58
C LYS A 52 25.15 28.10 31.05
N TRP A 53 26.22 28.46 30.35
CA TRP A 53 26.23 28.62 28.90
C TRP A 53 26.34 27.31 28.12
N ILE A 54 26.75 26.20 28.75
CA ILE A 54 26.90 24.90 28.06
C ILE A 54 25.64 24.04 28.22
N LEU A 55 25.00 24.09 29.39
CA LEU A 55 23.81 23.25 29.66
C LEU A 55 22.56 23.72 28.92
N VAL A 56 22.40 25.03 28.69
CA VAL A 56 21.26 25.61 27.96
C VAL A 56 21.20 25.17 26.50
N PRO A 57 22.27 25.29 25.67
CA PRO A 57 22.22 24.84 24.28
C PRO A 57 22.09 23.31 24.16
N LEU A 58 22.66 22.53 25.09
CA LEU A 58 22.51 21.07 25.09
C LEU A 58 21.06 20.66 25.36
N ALA A 59 20.39 21.30 26.33
CA ALA A 59 18.98 21.07 26.62
C ALA A 59 18.10 21.51 25.45
N ILE A 60 18.41 22.64 24.79
CA ILE A 60 17.71 23.10 23.58
C ILE A 60 17.89 22.09 22.44
N LEU A 61 19.10 21.57 22.22
CA LEU A 61 19.42 20.62 21.15
C LEU A 61 18.75 19.25 21.39
N LEU A 62 18.70 18.78 22.64
CA LEU A 62 17.90 17.61 23.03
C LEU A 62 16.39 17.86 22.85
N LEU A 63 15.88 19.03 23.21
CA LEU A 63 14.48 19.38 22.98
C LEU A 63 14.17 19.41 21.48
N TRP A 64 15.08 19.93 20.65
CA TRP A 64 14.96 20.02 19.20
C TRP A 64 15.00 18.66 18.50
N PHE A 65 15.69 17.66 19.06
CA PHE A 65 15.71 16.29 18.52
C PHE A 65 14.53 15.44 19.00
N VAL A 66 14.03 15.68 20.22
CA VAL A 66 12.91 14.91 20.80
C VAL A 66 11.55 15.44 20.35
N THR A 67 11.39 16.75 20.14
CA THR A 67 10.11 17.33 19.66
C THR A 67 9.67 16.87 18.27
N PRO A 68 10.51 16.67 17.25
CA PRO A 68 10.05 16.17 15.95
C PRO A 68 9.57 14.71 16.02
N ALA A 69 10.01 13.91 17.00
CA ALA A 69 9.50 12.56 17.20
C ALA A 69 8.08 12.55 17.83
N ALA A 70 7.79 13.47 18.76
CA ALA A 70 6.47 13.59 19.39
C ALA A 70 5.46 14.43 18.59
N ASN A 71 5.94 15.37 17.74
CA ASN A 71 5.08 16.18 16.88
C ASN A 71 4.68 15.45 15.57
N ARG A 72 5.27 14.27 15.29
CA ARG A 72 4.91 13.36 14.19
C ARG A 72 3.56 12.67 14.38
N SER A 73 3.03 12.57 15.60
CA SER A 73 1.73 11.92 15.86
C SER A 73 0.57 12.90 16.05
N GLY A 74 0.81 14.22 16.02
CA GLY A 74 -0.18 15.20 16.50
C GLY A 74 -0.32 16.51 15.72
N ARG A 75 0.35 16.70 14.57
CA ARG A 75 0.17 17.94 13.79
C ARG A 75 -1.13 17.91 12.98
N ARG A 76 -2.18 18.39 13.65
CA ARG A 76 -3.41 19.03 13.16
C ARG A 76 -3.45 19.16 11.64
N GLN A 77 -4.29 18.35 11.01
CA GLN A 77 -5.03 18.79 9.83
C GLN A 77 -5.62 20.18 10.12
N PRO A 78 -5.60 21.11 9.16
CA PRO A 78 -6.15 22.46 9.38
C PRO A 78 -7.56 22.32 9.93
N ALA A 79 -7.90 23.11 10.96
CA ALA A 79 -9.16 22.98 11.69
C ALA A 79 -10.40 23.05 10.78
N SER A 80 -10.30 23.56 9.56
CA SER A 80 -11.36 23.51 8.54
C SER A 80 -11.58 22.09 7.97
N VAL A 81 -10.54 21.28 7.79
CA VAL A 81 -10.63 19.93 7.22
C VAL A 81 -11.05 18.91 8.27
N ALA A 82 -10.56 19.01 9.50
CA ALA A 82 -11.00 18.11 10.58
C ALA A 82 -12.50 18.29 10.90
N THR A 83 -13.01 19.52 10.85
CA THR A 83 -14.44 19.79 11.06
C THR A 83 -15.28 19.32 9.87
N GLN A 84 -14.81 19.51 8.62
CA GLN A 84 -15.49 18.98 7.43
C GLN A 84 -15.46 17.45 7.34
N VAL A 85 -14.37 16.79 7.74
CA VAL A 85 -14.27 15.32 7.77
C VAL A 85 -15.13 14.77 8.91
N GLN A 86 -15.24 15.47 10.04
CA GLN A 86 -16.12 15.07 11.14
C GLN A 86 -17.61 15.28 10.79
N GLU A 87 -17.97 16.35 10.07
CA GLU A 87 -19.32 16.53 9.52
C GLU A 87 -19.66 15.51 8.44
N ARG A 88 -18.71 15.18 7.53
CA ARG A 88 -18.92 14.14 6.52
C ARG A 88 -19.05 12.75 7.13
N THR A 89 -18.20 12.40 8.11
CA THR A 89 -18.27 11.08 8.76
C THR A 89 -19.51 10.91 9.64
N THR A 90 -20.02 11.97 10.27
CA THR A 90 -21.29 11.92 11.01
C THR A 90 -22.51 11.89 10.08
N ALA A 91 -22.46 12.60 8.95
CA ALA A 91 -23.47 12.49 7.90
C ALA A 91 -23.49 11.10 7.23
N ASP A 92 -22.32 10.48 7.02
CA ASP A 92 -22.23 9.15 6.43
C ASP A 92 -22.59 8.05 7.43
N ALA A 93 -22.25 8.21 8.71
CA ALA A 93 -22.67 7.29 9.77
C ALA A 93 -24.20 7.28 9.97
N THR A 94 -24.85 8.45 9.88
CA THR A 94 -26.31 8.53 9.96
C THR A 94 -26.99 7.93 8.73
N LYS A 95 -26.44 8.14 7.52
CA LYS A 95 -26.90 7.44 6.31
C LYS A 95 -26.76 5.93 6.42
N LEU A 96 -25.62 5.42 6.88
CA LEU A 96 -25.38 3.99 7.06
C LEU A 96 -26.31 3.36 8.11
N ARG A 97 -26.56 4.04 9.24
CA ARG A 97 -27.55 3.61 10.24
C ARG A 97 -28.96 3.55 9.63
N SER A 98 -29.37 4.58 8.90
CA SER A 98 -30.67 4.60 8.24
C SER A 98 -30.82 3.52 7.16
N ALA A 99 -29.74 3.18 6.46
CA ALA A 99 -29.72 2.11 5.45
C ALA A 99 -29.79 0.72 6.11
N ALA A 100 -29.08 0.53 7.23
CA ALA A 100 -29.14 -0.70 8.01
C ALA A 100 -30.55 -0.92 8.62
N ASP A 101 -31.19 0.13 9.14
CA ASP A 101 -32.55 0.04 9.66
C ASP A 101 -33.57 -0.28 8.56
N LYS A 102 -33.43 0.32 7.37
CA LYS A 102 -34.24 -0.04 6.19
C LYS A 102 -34.04 -1.50 5.77
N ALA A 103 -32.80 -1.99 5.79
CA ALA A 103 -32.50 -3.38 5.48
C ALA A 103 -33.13 -4.34 6.50
N ARG A 104 -33.06 -4.00 7.78
CA ARG A 104 -33.69 -4.78 8.86
C ARG A 104 -35.21 -4.79 8.74
N GLN A 105 -35.83 -3.65 8.46
CA GLN A 105 -37.27 -3.56 8.24
C GLN A 105 -37.72 -4.35 7.01
N LYS A 106 -36.91 -4.38 5.94
CA LYS A 106 -37.17 -5.22 4.76
C LYS A 106 -37.09 -6.71 5.10
N ALA A 107 -36.10 -7.12 5.87
CA ALA A 107 -35.96 -8.50 6.33
C ALA A 107 -37.15 -8.93 7.21
N GLU A 108 -37.60 -8.08 8.13
CA GLU A 108 -38.78 -8.35 8.97
C GLU A 108 -40.07 -8.47 8.15
N ARG A 109 -40.25 -7.62 7.11
CA ARG A 109 -41.39 -7.74 6.19
C ARG A 109 -41.35 -9.05 5.41
N GLN A 110 -40.18 -9.46 4.92
CA GLN A 110 -40.02 -10.74 4.23
C GLN A 110 -40.28 -11.92 5.17
N GLN A 111 -39.82 -11.85 6.41
CA GLN A 111 -40.08 -12.90 7.40
C GLN A 111 -41.57 -13.00 7.73
N LYS A 112 -42.28 -11.87 7.87
CA LYS A 112 -43.74 -11.84 8.05
C LYS A 112 -44.48 -12.41 6.84
N SER A 113 -44.12 -12.03 5.62
CA SER A 113 -44.77 -12.58 4.43
C SER A 113 -44.52 -14.08 4.30
N MET A 114 -43.34 -14.56 4.69
CA MET A 114 -43.04 -16.00 4.71
C MET A 114 -43.86 -16.74 5.75
N HIS A 115 -44.10 -16.13 6.92
CA HIS A 115 -44.93 -16.72 7.95
C HIS A 115 -46.42 -16.73 7.55
N GLU A 116 -46.91 -15.66 6.93
CA GLU A 116 -48.28 -15.60 6.38
C GLU A 116 -48.48 -16.66 5.28
N LEU A 117 -47.52 -16.80 4.36
CA LEU A 117 -47.54 -17.85 3.35
C LEU A 117 -47.52 -19.24 3.98
N TRP A 118 -46.71 -19.44 5.03
CA TRP A 118 -46.65 -20.72 5.73
C TRP A 118 -47.98 -21.04 6.43
N GLU A 119 -48.62 -20.07 7.09
CA GLU A 119 -49.94 -20.26 7.68
C GLU A 119 -51.02 -20.51 6.62
N GLU A 120 -50.96 -19.83 5.48
CA GLU A 120 -51.89 -20.04 4.38
C GLU A 120 -51.74 -21.43 3.73
N LEU A 121 -50.51 -21.93 3.63
CA LEU A 121 -50.21 -23.30 3.20
C LEU A 121 -50.66 -24.36 4.22
N ASN A 122 -50.66 -24.03 5.52
CA ASN A 122 -51.06 -24.95 6.59
C ASN A 122 -52.54 -24.87 6.97
N LYS A 123 -53.31 -23.94 6.39
CA LYS A 123 -54.77 -23.99 6.51
C LYS A 123 -55.25 -25.30 5.87
N PRO A 124 -56.04 -26.13 6.58
CA PRO A 124 -56.55 -27.38 6.02
C PRO A 124 -57.33 -27.08 4.75
N ARG A 125 -56.73 -27.40 3.60
CA ARG A 125 -57.21 -27.03 2.26
C ARG A 125 -58.45 -27.81 1.83
N ILE A 126 -58.92 -28.72 2.67
CA ILE A 126 -60.04 -29.61 2.39
C ILE A 126 -60.96 -29.55 3.61
N ASP A 127 -61.91 -28.62 3.55
CA ASP A 127 -63.11 -28.72 4.35
C ASP A 127 -64.00 -29.81 3.71
N LEU A 128 -63.72 -31.07 4.05
CA LEU A 128 -64.43 -32.26 3.56
C LEU A 128 -65.94 -32.25 3.91
N SER A 129 -66.40 -31.23 4.63
CA SER A 129 -67.78 -31.07 5.06
C SER A 129 -68.68 -30.38 4.04
N ASN A 130 -68.13 -29.78 2.97
CA ASN A 130 -68.90 -28.92 2.05
C ASN A 130 -68.86 -29.34 0.57
N ASP A 131 -68.64 -30.63 0.29
CA ASP A 131 -68.69 -31.17 -1.07
C ASP A 131 -70.12 -31.57 -1.45
N GLN A 132 -70.97 -30.55 -1.65
CA GLN A 132 -72.20 -30.70 -2.42
C GLN A 132 -72.11 -29.85 -3.69
N ARG A 133 -71.81 -30.57 -4.79
CA ARG A 133 -72.29 -30.37 -6.16
C ARG A 133 -72.29 -28.93 -6.66
N HIS A 134 -71.38 -28.59 -7.57
CA HIS A 134 -71.74 -27.88 -8.81
C HIS A 134 -70.63 -28.01 -9.87
N ASP A 135 -70.97 -28.82 -10.88
CA ASP A 135 -70.86 -28.60 -12.32
C ASP A 135 -69.58 -28.00 -12.94
N ALA A 136 -68.99 -28.84 -13.79
CA ALA A 136 -67.90 -28.59 -14.70
C ALA A 136 -68.30 -27.66 -15.85
N ALA A 137 -68.02 -26.35 -15.74
CA ALA A 137 -67.95 -25.45 -16.89
C ALA A 137 -67.18 -24.16 -16.54
N GLY A 138 -65.86 -24.15 -16.69
CA GLY A 138 -65.13 -22.88 -16.48
C GLY A 138 -63.60 -22.93 -16.48
N ALA A 139 -62.96 -23.84 -17.23
CA ALA A 139 -61.52 -24.07 -17.13
C ALA A 139 -60.64 -23.28 -18.13
N ASN A 140 -61.06 -22.13 -18.68
CA ASN A 140 -60.31 -21.54 -19.80
C ASN A 140 -60.19 -20.00 -19.88
N ARG A 141 -60.18 -19.25 -18.76
CA ARG A 141 -60.13 -17.77 -18.82
C ARG A 141 -59.12 -17.02 -17.96
N VAL A 142 -58.23 -17.69 -17.22
CA VAL A 142 -57.38 -17.00 -16.22
C VAL A 142 -55.91 -16.83 -16.67
N ALA A 143 -55.52 -17.28 -17.87
CA ALA A 143 -54.11 -17.30 -18.28
C ALA A 143 -53.58 -16.04 -19.01
N GLN A 144 -54.32 -14.91 -19.06
CA GLN A 144 -53.98 -13.84 -20.03
C GLN A 144 -53.93 -12.40 -19.50
N GLN A 145 -53.94 -12.15 -18.19
CA GLN A 145 -54.16 -10.78 -17.67
C GLN A 145 -53.05 -10.15 -16.84
N ASP A 146 -51.79 -10.63 -16.85
CA ASP A 146 -50.79 -10.15 -15.88
C ASP A 146 -49.34 -9.91 -16.41
N MET A 147 -49.17 -9.46 -17.66
CA MET A 147 -47.84 -9.07 -18.21
C MET A 147 -47.78 -7.64 -18.76
N GLY A 148 -48.38 -6.66 -18.07
CA GLY A 148 -48.61 -5.32 -18.64
C GLY A 148 -47.96 -4.11 -17.95
N LEU A 149 -47.07 -4.24 -16.96
CA LEU A 149 -46.71 -3.10 -16.09
C LEU A 149 -45.24 -3.04 -15.65
N LEU A 150 -44.30 -2.92 -16.60
CA LEU A 150 -42.92 -2.46 -16.32
C LEU A 150 -42.35 -1.59 -17.46
N GLY A 151 -42.54 -0.28 -17.33
CA GLY A 151 -41.85 0.80 -18.06
C GLY A 151 -42.55 2.13 -17.75
N PRO A 152 -41.87 3.23 -17.35
CA PRO A 152 -40.54 3.69 -17.79
C PRO A 152 -39.63 4.22 -16.65
N ALA A 153 -38.44 3.65 -16.47
CA ALA A 153 -37.44 4.17 -15.52
C ALA A 153 -35.99 4.14 -16.02
N THR A 154 -35.74 3.61 -17.21
CA THR A 154 -34.39 3.41 -17.76
C THR A 154 -33.88 4.58 -18.61
N GLU A 155 -34.76 5.47 -19.08
CA GLU A 155 -34.39 6.52 -20.04
C GLU A 155 -33.66 7.74 -19.44
N ARG A 156 -33.55 7.83 -18.10
CA ARG A 156 -32.91 8.97 -17.41
C ARG A 156 -31.46 8.75 -16.99
N LEU A 157 -30.89 7.56 -17.18
CA LEU A 157 -29.53 7.24 -16.72
C LEU A 157 -28.48 7.28 -17.83
N ASP A 158 -28.85 7.18 -19.10
CA ASP A 158 -27.90 7.14 -20.20
C ASP A 158 -27.27 8.52 -20.50
N GLY A 159 -28.00 9.62 -20.27
CA GLY A 159 -27.49 10.98 -20.54
C GLY A 159 -26.39 11.48 -19.59
N VAL A 160 -26.24 10.88 -18.41
CA VAL A 160 -25.22 11.28 -17.41
C VAL A 160 -23.88 10.56 -17.63
N ALA A 161 -23.91 9.35 -18.20
CA ALA A 161 -22.70 8.58 -18.50
C ALA A 161 -21.87 9.22 -19.64
N GLU A 162 -22.55 9.87 -20.60
CA GLU A 162 -21.93 10.46 -21.78
C GLU A 162 -21.24 11.81 -21.48
N THR A 163 -21.73 12.56 -20.49
CA THR A 163 -21.11 13.83 -20.05
C THR A 163 -19.84 13.60 -19.23
N VAL A 164 -19.78 12.50 -18.47
CA VAL A 164 -18.61 12.14 -17.63
C VAL A 164 -17.48 11.55 -18.47
N SER A 165 -17.79 10.75 -19.50
CA SER A 165 -16.78 10.15 -20.38
C SER A 165 -16.09 11.19 -21.28
N THR A 166 -16.79 12.25 -21.68
CA THR A 166 -16.25 13.33 -22.52
C THR A 166 -15.32 14.26 -21.74
N ALA A 167 -15.57 14.50 -20.45
CA ALA A 167 -14.69 15.28 -19.57
C ALA A 167 -13.38 14.53 -19.22
N ALA A 168 -13.45 13.20 -19.07
CA ALA A 168 -12.29 12.36 -18.76
C ALA A 168 -11.29 12.27 -19.94
N ARG A 169 -11.78 12.27 -21.19
CA ARG A 169 -10.90 12.24 -22.38
C ARG A 169 -10.07 13.52 -22.54
N ARG A 170 -10.60 14.68 -22.16
CA ARG A 170 -9.89 15.97 -22.28
C ARG A 170 -8.77 16.18 -21.25
N MET A 171 -8.76 15.43 -20.14
CA MET A 171 -7.70 15.51 -19.14
C MET A 171 -6.55 14.52 -19.39
N SER A 172 -6.80 13.46 -20.18
CA SER A 172 -5.78 12.47 -20.56
C SER A 172 -4.71 13.05 -21.50
N ASP A 173 -5.09 13.96 -22.41
CA ASP A 173 -4.19 14.46 -23.46
C ASP A 173 -3.11 15.43 -22.95
N VAL A 174 -3.29 16.02 -21.76
CA VAL A 174 -2.32 16.95 -21.15
C VAL A 174 -1.19 16.21 -20.42
N GLY A 175 -1.45 14.99 -19.92
CA GLY A 175 -0.46 14.17 -19.22
C GLY A 175 0.57 13.55 -20.16
N THR A 176 0.15 13.15 -21.37
CA THR A 176 1.00 12.49 -22.37
C THR A 176 2.05 13.41 -22.96
N LEU A 177 1.75 14.71 -23.10
CA LEU A 177 2.67 15.72 -23.64
C LEU A 177 3.82 16.05 -22.69
N ILE A 178 3.59 16.02 -21.37
CA ILE A 178 4.65 16.28 -20.37
C ILE A 178 5.59 15.08 -20.26
N GLY A 179 5.07 13.85 -20.40
CA GLY A 179 5.87 12.63 -20.40
C GLY A 179 6.86 12.54 -21.57
N GLN A 180 6.44 12.93 -22.78
CA GLN A 180 7.31 12.86 -23.97
C GLN A 180 8.45 13.89 -23.95
N VAL A 181 8.22 15.07 -23.37
CA VAL A 181 9.26 16.11 -23.22
C VAL A 181 10.31 15.71 -22.18
N LEU A 182 9.90 15.00 -21.13
CA LEU A 182 10.84 14.56 -20.07
C LEU A 182 11.72 13.39 -20.52
N VAL A 183 11.19 12.46 -21.32
CA VAL A 183 11.96 11.35 -21.92
C VAL A 183 12.96 11.83 -22.97
N ALA A 184 12.63 12.90 -23.70
CA ALA A 184 13.54 13.52 -24.66
C ALA A 184 14.72 14.27 -24.01
N MET A 185 14.59 14.76 -22.77
CA MET A 185 15.68 15.41 -22.04
C MET A 185 16.65 14.44 -21.36
N GLN A 186 16.25 13.19 -21.17
CA GLN A 186 17.03 12.19 -20.41
C GLN A 186 17.94 11.31 -21.28
N ARG A 187 17.68 11.23 -22.59
CA ARG A 187 18.61 10.65 -23.57
C ARG A 187 19.65 11.69 -23.96
N GLY A 188 20.68 11.82 -23.14
CA GLY A 188 21.90 12.53 -23.51
C GLY A 188 22.64 11.78 -24.61
N ASP A 189 22.17 11.91 -25.85
CA ASP A 189 22.84 11.36 -27.03
C ASP A 189 24.08 12.20 -27.35
N ALA A 190 25.21 11.82 -26.76
CA ALA A 190 26.51 12.16 -27.30
C ALA A 190 26.80 11.24 -28.51
N PRO A 191 27.24 11.79 -29.66
CA PRO A 191 27.46 11.00 -30.87
C PRO A 191 28.60 9.99 -30.67
N SER A 192 28.25 8.70 -30.74
CA SER A 192 29.21 7.59 -30.74
C SER A 192 30.11 7.64 -31.98
N PRO A 193 31.44 7.49 -31.85
CA PRO A 193 32.34 7.47 -32.99
C PRO A 193 32.14 6.19 -33.84
N ALA A 194 32.18 6.38 -35.15
CA ALA A 194 31.93 5.37 -36.17
C ALA A 194 32.86 4.14 -36.07
N PRO A 195 32.35 2.91 -36.31
CA PRO A 195 33.18 1.73 -36.42
C PRO A 195 33.96 1.73 -37.76
N ALA A 196 35.26 1.46 -37.64
CA ALA A 196 36.19 1.35 -38.76
C ALA A 196 35.80 0.20 -39.70
N ALA A 197 35.82 0.51 -41.00
CA ALA A 197 35.59 -0.42 -42.09
C ALA A 197 36.62 -1.56 -42.08
N VAL A 198 36.13 -2.80 -41.90
CA VAL A 198 36.90 -4.02 -42.15
C VAL A 198 36.70 -4.42 -43.61
N ALA A 199 37.81 -4.50 -44.34
CA ALA A 199 37.86 -4.87 -45.74
C ALA A 199 37.44 -6.34 -45.98
N PRO A 200 36.83 -6.66 -47.14
CA PRO A 200 36.44 -8.01 -47.50
C PRO A 200 37.64 -8.85 -47.99
N SER A 201 37.74 -10.08 -47.49
CA SER A 201 38.66 -11.10 -47.99
C SER A 201 37.96 -11.95 -49.06
N PRO A 202 38.54 -12.13 -50.27
CA PRO A 202 38.00 -13.00 -51.31
C PRO A 202 38.70 -14.37 -51.28
N GLY A 203 37.92 -15.44 -51.27
CA GLY A 203 38.40 -16.82 -51.45
C GLY A 203 37.31 -17.83 -51.07
N GLU A 204 36.37 -18.10 -51.97
CA GLU A 204 36.39 -19.23 -52.93
C GLU A 204 35.91 -20.58 -52.35
N THR A 205 34.83 -21.04 -52.96
CA THR A 205 34.56 -22.44 -53.36
C THR A 205 33.83 -23.37 -52.39
N GLY A 206 32.52 -23.48 -52.63
CA GLY A 206 31.96 -24.75 -53.11
C GLY A 206 31.49 -25.72 -52.05
N LEU A 207 30.32 -25.47 -51.47
CA LEU A 207 29.49 -26.53 -50.90
C LEU A 207 28.04 -26.32 -51.32
N ALA A 208 27.45 -27.43 -51.78
CA ALA A 208 26.15 -27.52 -52.39
C ALA A 208 25.07 -26.81 -51.58
N VAL A 209 24.37 -25.90 -52.25
CA VAL A 209 23.12 -25.30 -51.79
C VAL A 209 22.08 -26.41 -51.74
N ALA A 210 22.06 -27.15 -50.63
CA ALA A 210 20.84 -27.79 -50.18
C ALA A 210 19.87 -26.64 -49.93
N VAL A 211 18.91 -26.48 -50.83
CA VAL A 211 17.72 -25.66 -50.63
C VAL A 211 17.06 -26.21 -49.37
N ALA A 212 17.50 -25.68 -48.22
CA ALA A 212 16.91 -25.94 -46.93
C ALA A 212 15.48 -25.47 -47.09
N ALA A 213 14.58 -26.43 -47.25
CA ALA A 213 13.15 -26.20 -47.31
C ALA A 213 12.84 -25.25 -46.15
N GLU A 214 12.50 -24.02 -46.51
CA GLU A 214 12.05 -22.98 -45.61
C GLU A 214 10.93 -23.62 -44.80
N VAL A 215 11.27 -24.03 -43.57
CA VAL A 215 10.36 -24.75 -42.69
C VAL A 215 9.26 -23.75 -42.41
N ALA A 216 8.14 -23.90 -43.13
CA ALA A 216 7.00 -23.01 -43.05
C ALA A 216 6.73 -22.76 -41.57
N ALA A 217 6.92 -21.51 -41.15
CA ALA A 217 6.79 -21.13 -39.76
C ALA A 217 5.42 -21.62 -39.27
N PRO A 218 5.36 -22.30 -38.11
CA PRO A 218 4.10 -22.81 -37.60
C PRO A 218 3.09 -21.67 -37.58
N SER A 219 1.91 -21.89 -38.17
CA SER A 219 0.86 -20.87 -38.22
C SER A 219 0.63 -20.34 -36.80
N PRO A 220 0.62 -19.00 -36.62
CA PRO A 220 0.52 -18.40 -35.30
C PRO A 220 -0.75 -18.88 -34.61
N ALA A 221 -0.63 -19.20 -33.31
CA ALA A 221 -1.79 -19.57 -32.51
C ALA A 221 -2.85 -18.47 -32.59
N PRO A 222 -4.15 -18.82 -32.67
CA PRO A 222 -5.21 -17.82 -32.75
C PRO A 222 -5.13 -16.88 -31.55
N ARG A 223 -5.23 -15.57 -31.80
CA ARG A 223 -5.16 -14.54 -30.77
C ARG A 223 -6.31 -14.73 -29.77
N PRO A 224 -6.03 -14.92 -28.46
CA PRO A 224 -7.09 -15.11 -27.47
C PRO A 224 -8.00 -13.90 -27.30
N ASP A 225 -9.30 -14.15 -27.13
CA ASP A 225 -10.32 -13.10 -26.97
C ASP A 225 -10.05 -12.15 -25.80
N TRP A 226 -9.40 -12.65 -24.74
CA TRP A 226 -9.10 -11.84 -23.56
C TRP A 226 -8.12 -10.70 -23.86
N ILE A 227 -7.32 -10.77 -24.94
CA ILE A 227 -6.38 -9.69 -25.30
C ILE A 227 -7.12 -8.46 -25.80
N ASP A 228 -8.15 -8.65 -26.63
CA ASP A 228 -8.88 -7.55 -27.26
C ASP A 228 -9.99 -6.99 -26.37
N ASP A 229 -10.62 -7.83 -25.55
CA ASP A 229 -11.64 -7.41 -24.58
C ASP A 229 -11.27 -7.87 -23.15
N PRO A 230 -10.33 -7.18 -22.46
CA PRO A 230 -9.94 -7.51 -21.09
C PRO A 230 -11.13 -7.40 -20.14
N PRO A 231 -11.63 -8.51 -19.58
CA PRO A 231 -12.73 -8.44 -18.66
C PRO A 231 -12.21 -7.95 -17.31
N LYS A 232 -12.42 -6.67 -16.97
CA LYS A 232 -11.90 -6.09 -15.71
C LYS A 232 -12.31 -6.87 -14.45
N ARG A 233 -13.48 -7.50 -14.48
CA ARG A 233 -13.96 -8.39 -13.42
C ARG A 233 -14.80 -9.52 -14.00
N VAL A 234 -14.45 -10.75 -13.63
CA VAL A 234 -15.26 -11.94 -13.92
C VAL A 234 -15.67 -12.55 -12.59
N GLY A 235 -16.92 -12.32 -12.19
CA GLY A 235 -17.41 -12.66 -10.85
C GLY A 235 -16.65 -11.89 -9.77
N ASN A 236 -16.02 -12.63 -8.84
CA ASN A 236 -15.21 -12.08 -7.76
C ASN A 236 -13.70 -12.06 -8.06
N VAL A 237 -13.31 -12.39 -9.30
CA VAL A 237 -11.90 -12.36 -9.72
C VAL A 237 -11.64 -11.05 -10.43
N TRP A 238 -10.61 -10.33 -9.98
CA TRP A 238 -10.11 -9.15 -10.68
C TRP A 238 -9.08 -9.61 -11.71
N ARG A 239 -9.21 -9.14 -12.95
CA ARG A 239 -8.29 -9.51 -14.02
C ARG A 239 -7.65 -8.27 -14.60
N GLN A 240 -6.36 -8.37 -14.87
CA GLN A 240 -5.57 -7.34 -15.52
C GLN A 240 -4.67 -7.97 -16.56
N ILE A 241 -4.50 -7.30 -17.70
CA ILE A 241 -3.53 -7.71 -18.71
C ILE A 241 -2.29 -6.87 -18.53
N ILE A 242 -1.16 -7.55 -18.53
CA ILE A 242 0.16 -6.96 -18.59
C ILE A 242 0.69 -7.18 -19.99
N VAL A 243 1.25 -6.13 -20.57
CA VAL A 243 1.86 -6.17 -21.89
C VAL A 243 3.34 -5.82 -21.72
N ALA A 244 4.20 -6.81 -21.92
CA ALA A 244 5.63 -6.53 -22.09
C ALA A 244 5.82 -5.86 -23.46
N GLY A 245 6.71 -4.86 -23.53
CA GLY A 245 6.95 -4.08 -24.74
C GLY A 245 7.43 -4.91 -25.95
N ASP A 246 7.69 -4.21 -27.05
CA ASP A 246 8.21 -4.82 -28.28
C ASP A 246 9.72 -5.07 -28.13
N PHE A 247 10.10 -6.34 -28.02
CA PHE A 247 11.51 -6.76 -27.87
C PHE A 247 11.96 -7.65 -29.02
N ALA A 248 13.27 -7.71 -29.26
CA ALA A 248 13.82 -8.56 -30.31
C ALA A 248 13.78 -10.05 -29.92
N THR A 249 13.86 -10.33 -28.62
CA THR A 249 13.98 -11.68 -28.08
C THR A 249 12.88 -11.99 -27.07
N ARG A 250 12.54 -13.27 -26.91
CA ARG A 250 11.54 -13.71 -25.93
C ARG A 250 12.04 -13.51 -24.50
N GLU A 251 13.33 -13.70 -24.28
CA GLU A 251 13.99 -13.55 -22.98
C GLU A 251 13.96 -12.10 -22.47
N GLU A 252 13.94 -11.11 -23.37
CA GLU A 252 13.70 -9.71 -23.02
C GLU A 252 12.24 -9.47 -22.62
N CYS A 253 11.30 -10.03 -23.37
CA CYS A 253 9.88 -9.98 -23.01
C CYS A 253 9.63 -10.61 -21.63
N ASP A 254 10.23 -11.77 -21.36
CA ASP A 254 10.05 -12.49 -20.09
C ASP A 254 10.57 -11.67 -18.90
N ARG A 255 11.75 -11.04 -19.04
CA ARG A 255 12.33 -10.17 -18.00
C ARG A 255 11.48 -8.93 -17.73
N GLU A 256 10.93 -8.32 -18.77
CA GLU A 256 10.06 -7.15 -18.60
C GLU A 256 8.69 -7.55 -18.05
N ALA A 257 8.13 -8.69 -18.48
CA ALA A 257 6.92 -9.25 -17.92
C ALA A 257 7.08 -9.54 -16.42
N ASP A 258 8.22 -10.09 -15.99
CA ASP A 258 8.53 -10.32 -14.57
C ASP A 258 8.49 -9.04 -13.73
N ARG A 259 9.09 -7.96 -14.26
CA ARG A 259 9.09 -6.65 -13.62
C ARG A 259 7.66 -6.11 -13.50
N LEU A 260 6.90 -6.14 -14.59
CA LEU A 260 5.53 -5.64 -14.64
C LEU A 260 4.57 -6.49 -13.78
N LEU A 261 4.78 -7.80 -13.68
CA LEU A 261 4.00 -8.70 -12.82
C LEU A 261 4.12 -8.31 -11.34
N LEU A 262 5.34 -8.02 -10.89
CA LEU A 262 5.59 -7.54 -9.53
C LEU A 262 4.98 -6.16 -9.31
N GLU A 263 5.06 -5.27 -10.30
CA GLU A 263 4.45 -3.94 -10.27
C GLU A 263 2.93 -4.02 -10.16
N ALA A 264 2.27 -4.81 -11.00
CA ALA A 264 0.82 -5.04 -10.94
C ALA A 264 0.38 -5.63 -9.59
N THR A 265 1.16 -6.58 -9.05
CA THR A 265 0.91 -7.17 -7.74
C THR A 265 1.04 -6.11 -6.62
N ALA A 266 2.03 -5.23 -6.71
CA ALA A 266 2.20 -4.13 -5.76
C ALA A 266 1.04 -3.13 -5.82
N ASN A 267 0.60 -2.78 -7.03
CA ASN A 267 -0.52 -1.87 -7.26
C ASN A 267 -1.81 -2.44 -6.66
N HIS A 268 -2.10 -3.71 -6.93
CA HIS A 268 -3.29 -4.38 -6.39
C HIS A 268 -3.23 -4.49 -4.86
N LEU A 269 -2.06 -4.78 -4.27
CA LEU A 269 -1.89 -4.78 -2.82
C LEU A 269 -2.12 -3.39 -2.21
N ALA A 270 -1.66 -2.32 -2.87
CA ALA A 270 -1.90 -0.95 -2.44
C ALA A 270 -3.40 -0.63 -2.44
N GLU A 271 -4.13 -1.05 -3.49
CA GLU A 271 -5.59 -0.92 -3.56
C GLU A 271 -6.29 -1.71 -2.44
N LEU A 272 -5.90 -2.96 -2.20
CA LEU A 272 -6.48 -3.82 -1.15
C LEU A 272 -6.27 -3.27 0.26
N THR A 273 -5.13 -2.63 0.51
CA THR A 273 -4.75 -2.12 1.83
C THR A 273 -5.21 -0.69 2.07
N GLY A 274 -5.61 0.04 1.01
CA GLY A 274 -5.93 1.46 1.05
C GLY A 274 -4.71 2.33 1.38
N VAL A 275 -3.49 1.79 1.30
CA VAL A 275 -2.25 2.54 1.49
C VAL A 275 -1.88 3.11 0.13
N PRO A 276 -1.91 4.44 -0.05
CA PRO A 276 -1.53 5.05 -1.33
C PRO A 276 -0.09 4.66 -1.66
N GLN A 277 0.11 4.11 -2.85
CA GLN A 277 1.45 3.72 -3.33
C GLN A 277 2.37 4.94 -3.43
N TYR A 278 1.79 6.07 -3.83
CA TYR A 278 2.34 7.41 -3.71
C TYR A 278 1.61 8.13 -2.58
N ASN A 279 2.12 8.05 -1.36
CA ASN A 279 1.79 9.10 -0.41
C ASN A 279 2.43 10.37 -0.94
N GLU A 280 1.61 11.32 -1.40
CA GLU A 280 1.98 12.67 -1.88
C GLU A 280 2.73 13.53 -0.84
N ASN A 281 3.20 12.93 0.27
CA ASN A 281 3.94 13.63 1.28
C ASN A 281 5.34 13.92 0.70
N PRO A 282 5.66 15.18 0.35
CA PRO A 282 6.88 15.53 -0.37
C PRO A 282 8.16 15.35 0.48
N LEU A 283 7.99 14.98 1.75
CA LEU A 283 9.07 14.65 2.68
C LEU A 283 9.27 13.14 2.89
N HIS A 284 8.41 12.30 2.35
CA HIS A 284 8.76 10.89 2.20
C HIS A 284 9.59 10.79 0.94
N VAL A 285 10.87 10.49 1.12
CA VAL A 285 11.78 9.99 0.08
C VAL A 285 10.94 9.25 -0.94
N THR A 286 10.91 9.77 -2.17
CA THR A 286 10.26 9.13 -3.31
C THR A 286 10.92 7.77 -3.42
N LEU A 287 10.36 6.79 -2.72
CA LEU A 287 10.87 5.45 -2.70
C LEU A 287 10.84 5.04 -4.16
N ALA A 288 12.02 4.76 -4.71
CA ALA A 288 12.16 4.33 -6.09
C ALA A 288 11.10 3.25 -6.37
N PRO A 289 10.55 3.16 -7.59
CA PRO A 289 9.60 2.11 -7.96
C PRO A 289 10.00 0.72 -7.44
N ASP A 290 11.31 0.47 -7.35
CA ASP A 290 11.95 -0.74 -6.84
C ASP A 290 11.71 -1.06 -5.36
N ALA A 291 11.37 -0.07 -4.52
CA ALA A 291 11.16 -0.27 -3.09
C ALA A 291 9.96 -1.19 -2.79
N TRP A 292 8.92 -1.14 -3.62
CA TRP A 292 7.79 -2.05 -3.50
C TRP A 292 8.17 -3.49 -3.83
N VAL A 293 9.04 -3.68 -4.83
CA VAL A 293 9.58 -5.00 -5.17
C VAL A 293 10.38 -5.59 -4.00
N VAL A 294 11.20 -4.78 -3.33
CA VAL A 294 11.94 -5.21 -2.14
C VAL A 294 10.98 -5.62 -1.01
N ARG A 295 9.92 -4.86 -0.76
CA ARG A 295 8.91 -5.21 0.26
C ARG A 295 8.15 -6.49 -0.09
N LEU A 296 7.75 -6.67 -1.35
CA LEU A 296 7.12 -7.91 -1.81
C LEU A 296 8.04 -9.11 -1.53
N ARG A 297 9.33 -9.00 -1.85
CA ARG A 297 10.32 -10.04 -1.53
C ARG A 297 10.45 -10.31 -0.03
N GLN A 298 10.48 -9.26 0.80
CA GLN A 298 10.52 -9.41 2.27
C GLN A 298 9.27 -10.11 2.84
N MET A 299 8.12 -9.97 2.18
CA MET A 299 6.88 -10.71 2.51
C MET A 299 6.84 -12.14 1.95
N GLY A 300 7.92 -12.60 1.32
CA GLY A 300 7.97 -13.88 0.62
C GLY A 300 7.08 -13.93 -0.64
N LEU A 301 6.67 -12.78 -1.16
CA LEU A 301 5.95 -12.63 -2.42
C LEU A 301 6.98 -12.42 -3.54
N GLY A 302 7.80 -13.45 -3.76
CA GLY A 302 8.78 -13.47 -4.85
C GLY A 302 8.13 -13.68 -6.21
N LEU A 303 8.94 -13.56 -7.26
CA LEU A 303 8.51 -13.77 -8.64
C LEU A 303 7.88 -15.17 -8.84
N ASP A 304 8.45 -16.20 -8.21
CA ASP A 304 7.95 -17.58 -8.30
C ASP A 304 6.51 -17.72 -7.81
N TYR A 305 6.15 -16.99 -6.75
CA TYR A 305 4.79 -16.98 -6.24
C TYR A 305 3.85 -16.26 -7.21
N VAL A 306 4.27 -15.12 -7.75
CA VAL A 306 3.46 -14.33 -8.68
C VAL A 306 3.20 -15.10 -9.98
N ARG A 307 4.22 -15.73 -10.56
CA ARG A 307 4.09 -16.57 -11.75
C ARG A 307 3.22 -17.81 -11.51
N ARG A 308 3.30 -18.44 -10.34
CA ARG A 308 2.54 -19.65 -10.04
C ARG A 308 1.07 -19.38 -9.70
N GLU A 309 0.81 -18.38 -8.86
CA GLU A 309 -0.51 -18.16 -8.29
C GLU A 309 -1.34 -17.12 -9.05
N ILE A 310 -0.68 -16.10 -9.61
CA ILE A 310 -1.34 -14.89 -10.13
C ILE A 310 -1.34 -14.83 -11.67
N ALA A 311 -0.22 -15.17 -12.32
CA ALA A 311 -0.18 -15.31 -13.78
C ALA A 311 -0.92 -16.60 -14.19
N LYS A 312 -1.87 -16.50 -15.13
CA LYS A 312 -2.67 -17.66 -15.59
C LYS A 312 -2.34 -18.07 -17.01
N ASP A 313 -2.40 -17.12 -17.92
CA ASP A 313 -2.15 -17.36 -19.34
C ASP A 313 -1.11 -16.38 -19.89
N GLU A 314 -0.34 -16.85 -20.86
CA GLU A 314 0.66 -16.09 -21.58
C GLU A 314 0.43 -16.26 -23.09
N PHE A 315 0.52 -15.17 -23.84
CA PHE A 315 0.41 -15.19 -25.31
C PHE A 315 1.52 -14.35 -25.93
N GLU A 316 2.27 -14.96 -26.84
CA GLU A 316 3.37 -14.33 -27.57
C GLU A 316 2.88 -13.94 -28.97
N GLU A 317 2.93 -12.64 -29.29
CA GLU A 317 2.62 -12.10 -30.60
C GLU A 317 3.91 -11.65 -31.28
N THR A 318 4.10 -12.01 -32.55
CA THR A 318 5.18 -11.45 -33.37
C THR A 318 4.61 -10.31 -34.21
N VAL A 319 5.11 -9.10 -33.99
CA VAL A 319 4.70 -7.87 -34.65
C VAL A 319 5.78 -7.46 -35.65
N GLU A 320 5.42 -7.33 -36.92
CA GLU A 320 6.31 -6.81 -37.96
C GLU A 320 6.43 -5.28 -37.81
N LEU A 321 7.59 -4.81 -37.37
CA LEU A 321 7.92 -3.38 -37.26
C LEU A 321 8.98 -3.01 -38.31
N SER A 322 9.20 -1.71 -38.51
CA SER A 322 10.18 -1.20 -39.49
C SER A 322 11.62 -1.65 -39.23
N VAL A 323 11.91 -2.11 -38.02
CA VAL A 323 13.21 -2.63 -37.57
C VAL A 323 13.32 -4.15 -37.66
N GLY A 324 12.27 -4.84 -38.12
CA GLY A 324 12.18 -6.30 -38.21
C GLY A 324 11.05 -6.89 -37.35
N PRO A 325 10.90 -8.23 -37.36
CA PRO A 325 9.95 -8.91 -36.51
C PRO A 325 10.34 -8.76 -35.04
N MET A 326 9.43 -8.20 -34.23
CA MET A 326 9.60 -8.06 -32.78
C MET A 326 8.57 -8.93 -32.06
N LYS A 327 8.89 -9.36 -30.85
CA LYS A 327 8.04 -10.16 -29.99
C LYS A 327 7.38 -9.26 -28.95
N ARG A 328 6.11 -9.52 -28.68
CA ARG A 328 5.32 -8.89 -27.64
C ARG A 328 4.68 -9.99 -26.80
N LEU A 329 4.81 -9.90 -25.48
CA LEU A 329 4.26 -10.90 -24.55
C LEU A 329 3.09 -10.28 -23.78
N TYR A 330 1.93 -10.91 -23.89
CA TYR A 330 0.74 -10.59 -23.11
C TYR A 330 0.61 -11.61 -21.98
N THR A 331 0.46 -11.13 -20.75
CA THR A 331 0.25 -11.98 -19.58
C THR A 331 -1.06 -11.62 -18.91
N LEU A 332 -1.95 -12.60 -18.78
CA LEU A 332 -3.20 -12.48 -18.05
C LEU A 332 -2.95 -12.72 -16.56
N VAL A 333 -3.23 -11.70 -15.76
CA VAL A 333 -3.05 -11.70 -14.31
C VAL A 333 -4.42 -11.77 -13.66
N GLU A 334 -4.61 -12.75 -12.78
CA GLU A 334 -5.86 -12.96 -12.07
C GLU A 334 -5.66 -12.91 -10.56
N PHE A 335 -6.39 -12.00 -9.91
CA PHE A 335 -6.43 -11.87 -8.47
C PHE A 335 -7.73 -12.47 -7.94
N SER A 336 -7.60 -13.69 -7.44
CA SER A 336 -8.70 -14.41 -6.80
C SER A 336 -8.90 -13.96 -5.35
N PRO A 337 -10.10 -14.13 -4.77
CA PRO A 337 -10.35 -13.80 -3.36
C PRO A 337 -9.42 -14.52 -2.36
N SER A 338 -8.94 -15.72 -2.71
CA SER A 338 -7.95 -16.46 -1.92
C SER A 338 -6.59 -15.79 -1.96
N VAL A 339 -6.14 -15.35 -3.14
CA VAL A 339 -4.89 -14.58 -3.30
C VAL A 339 -5.00 -13.28 -2.51
N ASP A 340 -6.12 -12.57 -2.60
CA ASP A 340 -6.34 -11.32 -1.85
C ASP A 340 -6.25 -11.52 -0.33
N ALA A 341 -6.83 -12.62 0.18
CA ALA A 341 -6.77 -12.95 1.59
C ALA A 341 -5.33 -13.23 2.04
N GLU A 342 -4.57 -13.97 1.23
CA GLU A 342 -3.15 -14.26 1.49
C GLU A 342 -2.29 -13.00 1.44
N LEU A 343 -2.47 -12.16 0.43
CA LEU A 343 -1.78 -10.87 0.28
C LEU A 343 -2.02 -9.98 1.51
N ARG A 344 -3.28 -9.84 1.95
CA ARG A 344 -3.63 -9.08 3.17
C ARG A 344 -3.01 -9.69 4.42
N GLN A 345 -3.02 -11.01 4.56
CA GLN A 345 -2.44 -11.68 5.72
C GLN A 345 -0.92 -11.45 5.80
N ARG A 346 -0.20 -11.60 4.69
CA ARG A 346 1.25 -11.37 4.62
C ARG A 346 1.60 -9.92 4.91
N TRP A 347 0.83 -8.97 4.35
CA TRP A 347 1.00 -7.54 4.65
C TRP A 347 0.81 -7.22 6.13
N GLN A 348 -0.20 -7.80 6.78
CA GLN A 348 -0.43 -7.60 8.22
C GLN A 348 0.70 -8.16 9.07
N ARG A 349 1.22 -9.35 8.74
CA ARG A 349 2.38 -9.93 9.45
C ARG A 349 3.61 -9.04 9.30
N TYR A 350 3.89 -8.58 8.09
CA TYR A 350 4.98 -7.64 7.81
C TYR A 350 4.87 -6.35 8.64
N LEU A 351 3.68 -5.74 8.71
CA LEU A 351 3.47 -4.55 9.55
C LEU A 351 3.66 -4.83 11.05
N GLN A 352 3.29 -6.02 11.53
CA GLN A 352 3.52 -6.41 12.92
C GLN A 352 5.01 -6.55 13.21
N GLU A 353 5.76 -7.22 12.34
CA GLU A 353 7.21 -7.38 12.45
C GLU A 353 7.93 -6.03 12.42
N GLN A 354 7.56 -5.13 11.51
CA GLN A 354 8.13 -3.78 11.47
C GLN A 354 7.88 -3.01 12.77
N ARG A 355 6.65 -3.07 13.31
CA ARG A 355 6.33 -2.38 14.57
C ARG A 355 7.11 -2.96 15.75
N LEU A 356 7.24 -4.29 15.81
CA LEU A 356 8.03 -4.95 16.84
C LEU A 356 9.52 -4.61 16.73
N ALA A 357 10.07 -4.51 15.52
CA ALA A 357 11.45 -4.09 15.30
C ALA A 357 11.67 -2.65 15.81
N VAL A 358 10.79 -1.71 15.46
CA VAL A 358 10.88 -0.32 15.92
C VAL A 358 10.77 -0.22 17.44
N VAL A 359 9.84 -0.93 18.06
CA VAL A 359 9.69 -0.96 19.53
C VAL A 359 10.90 -1.63 20.18
N GLY A 360 11.41 -2.72 19.61
CA GLY A 360 12.60 -3.43 20.09
C GLY A 360 13.85 -2.57 20.05
N VAL A 361 14.09 -1.86 18.95
CA VAL A 361 15.19 -0.89 18.82
C VAL A 361 15.02 0.25 19.83
N GLY A 362 13.81 0.77 19.98
CA GLY A 362 13.52 1.83 20.96
C GLY A 362 13.79 1.39 22.41
N ALA A 363 13.24 0.26 22.83
CA ALA A 363 13.42 -0.27 24.17
C ALA A 363 14.88 -0.70 24.44
N GLY A 364 15.51 -1.36 23.46
CA GLY A 364 16.91 -1.76 23.51
C GLY A 364 17.85 -0.56 23.64
N SER A 365 17.56 0.54 22.95
CA SER A 365 18.32 1.80 23.06
C SER A 365 18.23 2.40 24.47
N VAL A 366 17.03 2.46 25.06
CA VAL A 366 16.83 2.97 26.43
C VAL A 366 17.56 2.10 27.46
N LEU A 367 17.41 0.78 27.37
CA LEU A 367 18.11 -0.15 28.27
C LEU A 367 19.63 -0.08 28.07
N GLY A 368 20.09 0.06 26.84
CA GLY A 368 21.50 0.26 26.51
C GLY A 368 22.05 1.53 27.16
N LEU A 369 21.30 2.64 27.13
CA LEU A 369 21.70 3.90 27.77
C LEU A 369 21.77 3.77 29.29
N ILE A 370 20.78 3.13 29.92
CA ILE A 370 20.79 2.88 31.38
C ILE A 370 21.96 1.98 31.77
N GLY A 371 22.20 0.90 31.01
CA GLY A 371 23.32 -0.01 31.23
C GLY A 371 24.67 0.70 31.08
N LEU A 372 24.81 1.56 30.08
CA LEU A 372 26.00 2.38 29.86
C LEU A 372 26.23 3.37 31.01
N ALA A 373 25.18 4.05 31.47
CA ALA A 373 25.25 4.96 32.62
C ALA A 373 25.64 4.22 33.91
N TYR A 374 25.06 3.04 34.16
CA TYR A 374 25.42 2.19 35.29
C TYR A 374 26.87 1.69 35.20
N GLY A 375 27.31 1.24 34.02
CA GLY A 375 28.68 0.82 33.77
C GLY A 375 29.68 1.93 34.05
N LEU A 376 29.38 3.17 33.62
CA LEU A 376 30.21 4.33 33.92
C LEU A 376 30.31 4.65 35.40
N LEU A 377 29.17 4.63 36.11
CA LEU A 377 29.16 4.83 37.57
C LEU A 377 29.99 3.76 38.28
N LYS A 378 29.89 2.50 37.83
CA LYS A 378 30.68 1.40 38.39
C LYS A 378 32.19 1.60 38.17
N VAL A 379 32.60 1.96 36.95
CA VAL A 379 34.00 2.24 36.63
C VAL A 379 34.53 3.45 37.43
N ASP A 380 33.72 4.48 37.65
CA ASP A 380 34.10 5.63 38.48
C ASP A 380 34.33 5.22 39.95
N THR A 381 33.44 4.37 40.50
CA THR A 381 33.63 3.84 41.87
C THR A 381 34.89 2.97 42.01
N TRP A 382 35.24 2.19 40.98
CA TRP A 382 36.45 1.36 40.99
C TRP A 382 37.73 2.19 40.86
N THR A 383 37.69 3.28 40.10
CA THR A 383 38.85 4.15 39.89
C THR A 383 39.01 5.22 40.98
N LYS A 384 38.20 5.16 42.05
CA LYS A 384 38.18 6.14 43.15
C LYS A 384 38.07 7.60 42.66
N GLY A 385 37.43 7.82 41.50
CA GLY A 385 37.29 9.14 40.90
C GLY A 385 38.57 9.73 40.28
N TYR A 386 39.64 8.95 40.05
CA TYR A 386 40.89 9.48 39.47
C TYR A 386 40.69 9.99 38.02
N TYR A 387 39.67 9.49 37.31
CA TYR A 387 39.44 9.78 35.88
C TYR A 387 38.14 10.53 35.58
N THR A 388 37.41 11.01 36.60
CA THR A 388 36.07 11.60 36.42
C THR A 388 36.06 12.77 35.41
N LYS A 389 37.15 13.55 35.32
CA LYS A 389 37.30 14.65 34.34
C LYS A 389 37.44 14.18 32.89
N ARG A 390 38.15 13.07 32.64
CA ARG A 390 38.34 12.52 31.27
C ARG A 390 37.11 11.72 30.83
N LEU A 391 36.46 11.04 31.78
CA LEU A 391 35.22 10.30 31.56
C LEU A 391 34.10 11.22 31.05
N PHE A 392 33.99 12.43 31.60
CA PHE A 392 32.98 13.41 31.20
C PHE A 392 33.09 13.89 29.75
N LEU A 393 34.28 13.82 29.14
CA LEU A 393 34.50 14.15 27.72
C LEU A 393 34.32 12.92 26.82
N GLY A 394 34.76 11.75 27.27
CA GLY A 394 34.66 10.51 26.50
C GLY A 394 33.22 10.03 26.29
N VAL A 395 32.35 10.19 27.29
CA VAL A 395 30.97 9.67 27.24
C VAL A 395 30.11 10.38 26.20
N PRO A 396 30.02 11.73 26.18
CA PRO A 396 29.28 12.42 25.12
C PRO A 396 29.85 12.11 23.73
N ALA A 397 31.18 12.02 23.59
CA ALA A 397 31.82 11.67 22.32
C ALA A 397 31.44 10.26 21.85
N ALA A 398 31.40 9.28 22.76
CA ALA A 398 30.95 7.92 22.44
C ALA A 398 29.47 7.87 22.06
N ILE A 399 28.60 8.61 22.78
CA ILE A 399 27.17 8.69 22.46
C ILE A 399 26.97 9.33 21.07
N ILE A 400 27.66 10.43 20.78
CA ILE A 400 27.62 11.08 19.46
C ILE A 400 28.13 10.13 18.37
N GLY A 401 29.22 9.41 18.63
CA GLY A 401 29.75 8.41 17.70
C GLY A 401 28.77 7.29 17.41
N ILE A 402 28.07 6.78 18.42
CA ILE A 402 27.02 5.75 18.26
C ILE A 402 25.83 6.31 17.49
N ILE A 403 25.36 7.53 17.81
CA ILE A 403 24.26 8.16 17.08
C ILE A 403 24.63 8.36 15.62
N LEU A 404 25.83 8.90 15.34
CA LEU A 404 26.33 9.07 13.97
C LEU A 404 26.37 7.74 13.22
N LEU A 405 26.91 6.69 13.84
CA LEU A 405 27.00 5.36 13.23
C LEU A 405 25.62 4.75 12.94
N LEU A 406 24.65 4.93 13.86
CA LEU A 406 23.26 4.49 13.64
C LEU A 406 22.58 5.30 12.54
N THR A 407 22.75 6.62 12.50
CA THR A 407 22.16 7.46 11.45
C THR A 407 22.82 7.25 10.09
N TRP A 408 24.08 6.83 10.06
CA TRP A 408 24.82 6.58 8.81
C TRP A 408 24.30 5.33 8.10
N ASN A 409 23.90 4.30 8.85
CA ASN A 409 23.31 3.08 8.26
C ASN A 409 21.97 3.33 7.59
N GLU A 410 21.16 4.28 8.07
CA GLU A 410 19.87 4.65 7.45
C GLU A 410 20.02 5.41 6.13
N VAL A 411 21.23 5.91 5.79
CA VAL A 411 21.49 6.63 4.54
C VAL A 411 22.00 5.69 3.43
N ILE A 412 22.51 4.52 3.80
CA ILE A 412 23.12 3.56 2.86
C ILE A 412 22.13 2.47 2.40
N PHE A 413 21.09 2.21 3.17
CA PHE A 413 20.00 1.29 2.80
C PHE A 413 18.76 2.07 2.37
#